data_AF-A9DEC0-F1
#
_entry.id   AF-A9DEC0-F1
#
_cell.length_a   1.000
_cell.length_b   1.000
_cell.length_c   1.000
_cell.angle_alpha   90.00
_cell.angle_beta   90.00
_cell.angle_gamma   90.00
#
_symmetry.space_group_name_H-M   'P 1'
#
loop_
_entity.id
_entity.type
_entity.pdbx_description
1 polymer ?
#
loop_
_entity_poly.entity_id
_entity_poly.type
_entity_poly.pdbx_seq_one_letter_code
_entity_poly.pdbx_strand_id
1 'polypeptide(L)'
;MRHSGLAMLFGLLPMFATPASGLQKFEQYRIMGSEISAVRIGPQEVEDPETLIIELVSETSEPVEIMLESDGDLEECKLTIEYAIGDKGSYIQITQHLTADTMNGVMVTECARISISGS
;
A
#
# COMPACT_ATOMS: atom_id res chain seq x y z
N MET A 1 12.23 -48.89 -57.61
CA MET A 1 10.86 -48.53 -57.21
C MET A 1 10.91 -47.92 -55.82
N ARG A 2 10.57 -46.63 -55.72
CA ARG A 2 10.43 -45.83 -54.49
C ARG A 2 9.01 -46.00 -53.96
N HIS A 3 8.78 -46.25 -52.67
CA HIS A 3 7.63 -45.78 -51.86
C HIS A 3 8.21 -45.45 -50.46
N SER A 4 8.36 -44.17 -50.09
CA SER A 4 7.40 -43.35 -49.29
C SER A 4 7.04 -44.05 -47.97
N GLY A 5 7.48 -43.59 -46.78
CA GLY A 5 7.21 -42.28 -46.18
C GLY A 5 6.20 -42.52 -45.05
N LEU A 6 6.46 -42.19 -43.78
CA LEU A 6 6.04 -40.92 -43.19
C LEU A 6 6.63 -40.84 -41.77
N ALA A 7 7.60 -39.95 -41.54
CA ALA A 7 7.99 -39.57 -40.19
C ALA A 7 7.08 -38.41 -39.76
N MET A 8 6.18 -38.62 -38.79
CA MET A 8 5.45 -37.53 -38.15
C MET A 8 6.40 -36.79 -37.19
N LEU A 9 6.90 -35.63 -37.61
CA LEU A 9 7.44 -34.65 -36.68
C LEU A 9 6.27 -33.97 -35.96
N PHE A 10 6.11 -34.28 -34.67
CA PHE A 10 5.24 -33.52 -33.77
C PHE A 10 5.96 -32.20 -33.45
N GLY A 11 5.57 -31.12 -34.15
CA GLY A 11 6.12 -29.79 -33.90
C GLY A 11 5.67 -29.26 -32.55
N LEU A 12 6.60 -29.15 -31.60
CA LEU A 12 6.44 -28.30 -30.42
C LEU A 12 6.49 -26.84 -30.86
N LEU A 13 5.34 -26.21 -31.01
CA LEU A 13 5.23 -24.75 -31.08
C LEU A 13 5.58 -24.20 -29.68
N PRO A 14 6.60 -23.34 -29.54
CA PRO A 14 6.82 -22.65 -28.28
C PRO A 14 5.67 -21.66 -28.06
N MET A 15 4.81 -21.95 -27.08
CA MET A 15 3.91 -20.93 -26.57
C MET A 15 4.77 -19.86 -25.89
N PHE A 16 4.98 -18.74 -26.58
CA PHE A 16 5.52 -17.53 -25.97
C PHE A 16 4.46 -16.99 -25.01
N ALA A 17 4.52 -17.39 -23.75
CA ALA A 17 3.78 -16.72 -22.68
C ALA A 17 4.33 -15.30 -22.57
N THR A 18 3.56 -14.31 -23.04
CA THR A 18 3.87 -12.91 -22.76
C THR A 18 3.78 -12.70 -21.25
N PRO A 19 4.79 -12.10 -20.60
CA PRO A 19 4.65 -11.74 -19.19
C PRO A 19 3.45 -10.80 -19.08
N ALA A 20 2.47 -11.17 -18.27
CA ALA A 20 1.46 -10.24 -17.83
C ALA A 20 2.17 -9.22 -16.95
N SER A 21 2.53 -8.06 -17.51
CA SER A 21 2.97 -6.93 -16.70
C SER A 21 1.78 -6.49 -15.86
N GLY A 22 1.73 -6.95 -14.60
CA GLY A 22 0.77 -6.45 -13.62
C GLY A 22 1.02 -4.96 -13.42
N LEU A 23 -0.01 -4.14 -13.64
CA LEU A 23 0.04 -2.73 -13.32
C LEU A 23 0.22 -2.59 -11.80
N GLN A 24 1.31 -1.96 -11.37
CA GLN A 24 1.52 -1.63 -9.96
C GLN A 24 1.01 -0.21 -9.70
N LYS A 25 0.08 -0.06 -8.75
CA LYS A 25 -0.45 1.25 -8.33
C LYS A 25 -0.03 1.55 -6.90
N PHE A 26 0.64 2.68 -6.68
CA PHE A 26 1.01 3.16 -5.36
C PHE A 26 0.36 4.51 -5.06
N GLU A 27 -0.02 4.71 -3.81
CA GLU A 27 -0.40 6.01 -3.27
C GLU A 27 0.57 6.40 -2.16
N GLN A 28 0.93 7.68 -2.11
CA GLN A 28 1.91 8.22 -1.18
C GLN A 28 1.33 9.40 -0.42
N TYR A 29 1.48 9.36 0.90
CA TYR A 29 1.03 10.40 1.80
C TYR A 29 2.23 11.01 2.49
N ARG A 30 2.22 12.34 2.61
CA ARG A 30 3.16 13.10 3.44
C ARG A 30 2.35 14.03 4.32
N ILE A 31 2.36 13.76 5.62
CA ILE A 31 1.50 14.44 6.60
C ILE A 31 2.42 15.03 7.66
N MET A 32 2.35 16.35 7.88
CA MET A 32 3.16 16.97 8.93
C MET A 32 2.72 16.46 10.29
N GLY A 33 3.68 16.18 11.20
CA GLY A 33 3.33 15.77 12.56
C GLY A 33 2.41 16.78 13.27
N SER A 34 2.62 18.07 12.99
CA SER A 34 1.77 19.18 13.48
C SER A 34 0.36 19.24 12.90
N GLU A 35 0.10 18.55 11.80
CA GLU A 35 -1.24 18.48 11.17
C GLU A 35 -2.06 17.31 11.72
N ILE A 36 -1.45 16.38 12.45
CA ILE A 36 -2.13 15.18 12.95
C ILE A 36 -2.72 15.49 14.32
N SER A 37 -4.02 15.23 14.49
CA SER A 37 -4.71 15.38 15.78
C SER A 37 -4.83 14.05 16.51
N ALA A 38 -5.10 12.97 15.79
CA ALA A 38 -5.21 11.62 16.34
C ALA A 38 -4.93 10.56 15.28
N VAL A 39 -4.65 9.33 15.73
CA VAL A 39 -4.57 8.14 14.90
C VAL A 39 -5.16 6.96 15.64
N ARG A 40 -5.87 6.08 14.93
CA ARG A 40 -6.49 4.88 15.50
C ARG A 40 -6.65 3.79 14.45
N ILE A 41 -6.71 2.55 14.91
CA ILE A 41 -7.21 1.44 14.10
C ILE A 41 -8.74 1.55 14.05
N GLY A 42 -9.29 1.42 12.85
CA GLY A 42 -10.73 1.38 12.59
C GLY A 42 -11.36 0.07 13.09
N PRO A 43 -12.71 -0.02 13.09
CA PRO A 43 -13.36 -1.30 13.32
C PRO A 43 -12.94 -2.29 12.23
N GLN A 44 -12.61 -3.52 12.63
CA GLN A 44 -12.25 -4.60 11.73
C GLN A 44 -13.36 -5.65 11.70
N GLU A 45 -13.84 -5.97 10.50
CA GLU A 45 -14.69 -7.12 10.25
C GLU A 45 -13.81 -8.31 9.82
N VAL A 46 -14.33 -9.53 9.98
CA VAL A 46 -13.59 -10.74 9.60
C VAL A 46 -13.44 -10.78 8.08
N GLU A 47 -12.21 -11.01 7.60
CA GLU A 47 -11.79 -11.05 6.17
C GLU A 47 -11.58 -9.68 5.48
N ASP A 48 -11.92 -8.56 6.12
CA ASP A 48 -11.63 -7.22 5.60
C ASP A 48 -10.19 -6.77 5.92
N PRO A 49 -9.59 -5.90 5.09
CA PRO A 49 -8.28 -5.32 5.41
C PRO A 49 -8.37 -4.48 6.69
N GLU A 50 -7.27 -4.43 7.44
CA GLU A 50 -7.18 -3.53 8.59
C GLU A 50 -7.20 -2.09 8.10
N THR A 51 -7.89 -1.21 8.84
CA THR A 51 -7.99 0.21 8.48
C THR A 51 -7.29 1.07 9.52
N LEU A 52 -6.39 1.94 9.09
CA LEU A 52 -5.78 3.01 9.88
C LEU A 52 -6.46 4.34 9.55
N ILE A 53 -6.95 5.01 10.58
CA ILE A 53 -7.65 6.30 10.45
C ILE A 53 -6.77 7.37 11.08
N ILE A 54 -6.37 8.35 10.28
CA ILE A 54 -5.56 9.50 10.68
C ILE A 54 -6.45 10.73 10.64
N GLU A 55 -6.67 11.32 11.80
CA GLU A 55 -7.45 12.55 11.95
C GLU A 55 -6.50 13.74 11.84
N LEU A 56 -6.86 14.72 11.01
CA LEU A 56 -6.10 15.94 10.82
C LEU A 56 -6.72 17.10 11.60
N VAL A 57 -5.87 18.03 12.03
CA VAL A 57 -6.29 19.31 12.59
C VAL A 57 -7.05 20.09 11.52
N SER A 58 -8.32 20.40 11.79
CA SER A 58 -9.19 21.17 10.92
C SER A 58 -9.58 22.49 11.60
N GLU A 59 -9.66 23.58 10.82
CA GLU A 59 -10.23 24.85 11.29
C GLU A 59 -11.77 24.86 11.21
N THR A 60 -12.37 23.83 10.61
CA THR A 60 -13.82 23.68 10.50
C THR A 60 -14.34 22.76 11.61
N SER A 61 -15.68 22.71 11.78
CA SER A 61 -16.31 21.80 12.74
C SER A 61 -16.29 20.33 12.31
N GLU A 62 -15.87 20.02 11.08
CA GLU A 62 -15.81 18.65 10.57
C GLU A 62 -14.36 18.15 10.59
N PRO A 63 -14.09 16.98 11.18
CA PRO A 63 -12.77 16.38 11.16
C PRO A 63 -12.41 15.95 9.73
N VAL A 64 -11.17 16.22 9.32
CA VAL A 64 -10.62 15.71 8.07
C VAL A 64 -9.92 14.39 8.39
N GLU A 65 -10.37 13.31 7.78
CA GLU A 65 -9.81 11.97 8.01
C GLU A 65 -9.09 11.46 6.74
N ILE A 66 -7.95 10.81 6.94
CA ILE A 66 -7.31 9.94 5.95
C ILE A 66 -7.49 8.50 6.41
N MET A 67 -8.08 7.67 5.56
CA MET A 67 -8.29 6.25 5.81
C MET A 67 -7.34 5.44 4.92
N LEU A 68 -6.59 4.53 5.53
CA LEU A 68 -5.64 3.66 4.85
C LEU A 68 -5.97 2.20 5.17
N GLU A 69 -6.07 1.38 4.15
CA GLU A 69 -6.35 -0.06 4.28
C GLU A 69 -5.08 -0.88 4.07
N SER A 70 -4.97 -2.02 4.75
CA SER A 70 -3.84 -2.93 4.60
C SER A 70 -4.22 -4.36 4.96
N ASP A 71 -3.81 -5.33 4.15
CA ASP A 71 -3.84 -6.75 4.50
C ASP A 71 -2.72 -7.17 5.46
N GLY A 72 -1.83 -6.23 5.82
CA GLY A 72 -0.83 -6.39 6.87
C GLY A 72 -1.12 -5.54 8.09
N ASP A 73 -0.54 -5.92 9.24
CA ASP A 73 -0.65 -5.24 10.53
C ASP A 73 -0.25 -3.75 10.45
N LEU A 74 -1.11 -2.88 10.97
CA LEU A 74 -0.96 -1.42 10.99
C LEU A 74 -0.53 -0.86 12.35
N GLU A 75 -0.36 -1.68 13.39
CA GLU A 75 -0.02 -1.19 14.74
C GLU A 75 1.34 -0.47 14.77
N GLU A 76 2.36 -0.96 14.05
CA GLU A 76 3.66 -0.29 13.97
C GLU A 76 3.56 1.07 13.26
N CYS A 77 2.74 1.16 12.21
CA CYS A 77 2.49 2.42 11.52
C CYS A 77 1.72 3.41 12.42
N LYS A 78 0.69 2.92 13.12
CA LYS A 78 -0.04 3.69 14.14
C LYS A 78 0.92 4.25 15.18
N LEU A 79 1.75 3.42 15.81
CA LEU A 79 2.73 3.86 16.80
C LEU A 79 3.70 4.92 16.23
N THR A 80 4.17 4.72 15.00
CA THR A 80 5.03 5.68 14.30
C THR A 80 4.36 7.04 14.14
N ILE A 81 3.08 7.05 13.79
CA ILE A 81 2.27 8.27 13.68
C ILE A 81 2.03 8.90 15.05
N GLU A 82 1.67 8.11 16.07
CA GLU A 82 1.47 8.58 17.45
C GLU A 82 2.69 9.35 17.97
N TYR A 83 3.91 8.85 17.69
CA TYR A 83 5.15 9.54 18.06
C TYR A 83 5.43 10.84 17.29
N ALA A 84 4.75 11.09 16.17
CA ALA A 84 4.89 12.32 15.40
C ALA A 84 3.80 13.36 15.69
N ILE A 85 2.72 13.01 16.38
CA ILE A 85 1.61 13.93 16.67
C ILE A 85 2.13 15.19 17.36
N GLY A 86 1.78 16.35 16.79
CA GLY A 86 2.18 17.67 17.27
C GLY A 86 3.63 18.08 16.97
N ASP A 87 4.44 17.19 16.39
CA ASP A 87 5.82 17.51 16.04
C ASP A 87 5.93 18.36 14.77
N LYS A 88 6.49 19.56 14.91
CA LYS A 88 6.73 20.49 13.80
C LYS A 88 8.02 20.18 13.03
N GLY A 89 8.91 19.38 13.63
CA GLY A 89 10.22 19.01 13.07
C GLY A 89 10.21 17.70 12.29
N SER A 90 9.05 17.08 12.06
CA SER A 90 8.95 15.86 11.24
C SER A 90 7.63 15.73 10.50
N TYR A 91 7.61 14.88 9.48
CA TYR A 91 6.40 14.43 8.81
C TYR A 91 6.39 12.91 8.74
N ILE A 92 5.19 12.33 8.59
CA ILE A 92 5.00 10.92 8.29
C ILE A 92 4.94 10.74 6.78
N GLN A 93 5.75 9.82 6.26
CA GLN A 93 5.66 9.31 4.90
C GLN A 93 5.01 7.92 4.93
N ILE A 94 3.92 7.75 4.18
CA ILE A 94 3.24 6.45 4.03
C ILE A 94 3.17 6.09 2.56
N THR A 95 3.52 4.86 2.22
CA THR A 95 3.36 4.30 0.88
C THR A 95 2.40 3.12 0.95
N GLN A 96 1.28 3.21 0.23
CA GLN A 96 0.28 2.16 0.10
C GLN A 96 0.33 1.56 -1.30
N HIS A 97 0.46 0.25 -1.40
CA HIS A 97 0.40 -0.51 -2.64
C HIS A 97 -1.04 -1.00 -2.85
N LEU A 98 -1.72 -0.46 -3.85
CA LEU A 98 -3.15 -0.71 -4.15
C LEU A 98 -3.40 -1.85 -5.13
N THR A 99 -2.34 -2.56 -5.51
CA THR A 99 -2.37 -3.75 -6.37
C THR A 99 -1.42 -4.80 -5.82
N ALA A 100 -1.31 -4.88 -4.49
CA ALA A 100 -0.43 -5.81 -3.82
C ALA A 100 -0.89 -7.26 -4.04
N ASP A 101 0.04 -8.21 -4.10
CA ASP A 101 -0.29 -9.64 -4.19
C ASP A 101 -0.69 -10.17 -2.80
N THR A 102 -1.90 -9.80 -2.41
CA THR A 102 -2.51 -9.96 -1.07
C THR A 102 -4.00 -10.29 -1.26
N MET A 103 -4.73 -10.61 -0.18
CA MET A 103 -6.10 -11.11 -0.27
C MET A 103 -7.08 -10.08 -0.86
N ASN A 104 -6.97 -8.84 -0.41
CA ASN A 104 -7.78 -7.69 -0.83
C ASN A 104 -7.05 -6.76 -1.80
N GLY A 105 -5.79 -7.06 -2.12
CA GLY A 105 -5.01 -6.31 -3.10
C GLY A 105 -4.39 -5.02 -2.57
N VAL A 106 -4.40 -4.82 -1.24
CA VAL A 106 -3.96 -3.57 -0.59
C VAL A 106 -2.97 -3.84 0.55
N MET A 107 -1.88 -3.09 0.57
CA MET A 107 -0.84 -3.22 1.59
C MET A 107 -0.17 -1.88 1.87
N VAL A 108 -0.07 -1.49 3.13
CA VAL A 108 0.86 -0.42 3.53
C VAL A 108 2.27 -1.00 3.54
N THR A 109 3.11 -0.54 2.60
CA THR A 109 4.46 -1.08 2.39
C THR A 109 5.55 -0.25 3.07
N GLU A 110 5.24 0.99 3.43
CA GLU A 110 6.15 1.89 4.13
C GLU A 110 5.34 2.83 5.03
N CYS A 111 5.82 3.03 6.26
CA CYS A 111 5.32 4.04 7.17
C CYS A 111 6.49 4.53 8.03
N ALA A 112 6.94 5.76 7.79
CA ALA A 112 8.16 6.27 8.39
C ALA A 112 7.99 7.72 8.83
N ARG A 113 8.54 8.04 10.01
CA ARG A 113 8.70 9.42 10.46
C ARG A 113 10.02 9.98 9.93
N ILE A 114 9.95 11.09 9.20
CA ILE A 114 11.10 11.74 8.59
C ILE A 114 11.34 13.10 9.25
N SER A 115 12.52 13.30 9.84
CA SER A 115 12.91 14.59 10.41
C SER A 115 13.19 15.63 9.32
N ILE A 116 12.75 16.86 9.56
CA ILE A 116 13.00 18.02 8.71
C ILE A 116 14.27 18.69 9.24
N SER A 117 15.39 18.43 8.58
CA SER A 117 16.66 19.08 8.90
C SER A 117 16.58 20.58 8.58
N GLY A 118 16.58 21.43 9.61
CA GLY A 118 16.69 22.89 9.47
C GLY A 118 15.71 23.75 10.28
N SER A 119 15.07 23.21 11.33
CA SER A 119 14.25 23.98 12.27
C SER A 119 15.06 24.68 13.36
#